data_AF-A0A6C0J6C4-F1
#
_entry.id   AF-A0A6C0J6C4-F1
#
_cell.length_a   1.000
_cell.length_b   1.000
_cell.length_c   1.000
_cell.angle_alpha   90.00
_cell.angle_beta   90.00
_cell.angle_gamma   90.00
#
_symmetry.space_group_name_H-M   'P 1'
#
loop_
_entity.id
_entity.type
_entity.pdbx_description
1 polymer ?
#
loop_
_entity_poly.entity_id
_entity_poly.type
_entity_poly.pdbx_seq_one_letter_code
_entity_poly.pdbx_strand_id
1 'polypeptide(L)'
;MTYDIEPSNYELYKLLQRVQDYEYGLFECIISFLCYKMNDSDELHEAVKLWLSDESKAKRKYGHIILWNTSNVTNMKNLFKNAKNFNEDIGGWDTSKVIDMNQMFCYAINFNQDIRMWDTSKVINMKKMFCYSINFNQDIRRWDTSKVTNMSYMFYSAINFNKDISSWDTSKVTNMRSMVTSANMFY
;
A
#
# COMPACT_ATOMS: atom_id res chain seq x y z
N MET A 1 -11.21 -3.87 -38.17
CA MET A 1 -10.94 -3.35 -36.82
C MET A 1 -10.61 -4.56 -35.96
N THR A 2 -9.32 -4.81 -35.73
CA THR A 2 -8.87 -5.84 -34.81
C THR A 2 -9.03 -5.28 -33.41
N TYR A 3 -9.91 -5.89 -32.61
CA TYR A 3 -9.96 -5.63 -31.18
C TYR A 3 -8.76 -6.33 -30.57
N ASP A 4 -7.73 -5.58 -30.18
CA ASP A 4 -6.70 -6.08 -29.29
C ASP A 4 -7.39 -6.35 -27.94
N ILE A 5 -7.64 -7.63 -27.66
CA ILE A 5 -8.19 -8.08 -26.38
C ILE A 5 -7.03 -8.01 -25.40
N GLU A 6 -6.99 -6.95 -24.59
CA GLU A 6 -6.09 -6.89 -23.43
C GLU A 6 -6.32 -8.15 -22.58
N PRO A 7 -5.26 -8.90 -22.23
CA PRO A 7 -5.38 -10.06 -21.37
C PRO A 7 -6.07 -9.67 -20.06
N SER A 8 -7.04 -10.48 -19.61
CA SER A 8 -7.64 -10.26 -18.29
C SER A 8 -6.54 -10.19 -17.21
N ASN A 9 -6.74 -9.39 -16.17
CA ASN A 9 -5.79 -9.28 -15.04
C ASN A 9 -5.34 -10.65 -14.49
N TYR A 10 -6.21 -11.66 -14.55
CA TYR A 10 -5.93 -13.03 -14.14
C TYR A 10 -4.96 -13.77 -15.08
N GLU A 11 -5.07 -13.56 -16.39
CA GLU A 11 -4.13 -14.11 -17.38
C GLU A 11 -2.78 -13.38 -17.33
N LEU A 12 -2.79 -12.07 -17.09
CA LEU A 12 -1.55 -11.31 -16.87
C LEU A 12 -0.83 -11.76 -15.59
N TYR A 13 -1.55 -11.98 -14.49
CA TYR A 13 -1.00 -12.52 -13.24
C TYR A 13 -0.43 -13.93 -13.41
N LYS A 14 -1.13 -14.82 -14.16
CA LYS A 14 -0.61 -16.15 -14.50
C LYS A 14 0.63 -16.09 -15.39
N LEU A 15 0.67 -15.16 -16.35
CA LEU A 15 1.85 -14.92 -17.17
C LEU A 15 3.03 -14.46 -16.33
N LEU A 16 2.81 -13.53 -15.39
CA LEU A 16 3.84 -13.06 -14.46
C LEU A 16 4.36 -14.18 -13.56
N GLN A 17 3.49 -15.01 -12.99
CA GLN A 17 3.92 -16.20 -12.22
C GLN A 17 4.69 -17.21 -13.07
N ARG A 18 4.24 -17.47 -14.32
CA ARG A 18 4.92 -18.40 -15.23
C ARG A 18 6.28 -17.89 -15.70
N VAL A 19 6.50 -16.58 -15.80
CA VAL A 19 7.80 -16.02 -16.19
C VAL A 19 8.78 -15.98 -15.01
N GLN A 20 8.28 -15.82 -13.78
CA GLN A 20 9.08 -15.86 -12.55
C GLN A 20 9.88 -17.17 -12.42
N ASP A 21 9.35 -18.26 -12.96
CA ASP A 21 9.95 -19.60 -12.89
C ASP A 21 11.05 -19.86 -13.95
N TYR A 22 11.17 -19.04 -15.01
CA TYR A 22 11.99 -19.39 -16.19
C TYR A 22 13.29 -18.61 -16.37
N GLU A 23 13.43 -17.40 -15.82
CA GLU A 23 14.71 -16.69 -15.74
C GLU A 23 14.51 -15.37 -14.98
N TYR A 24 15.26 -15.15 -13.90
CA TYR A 24 15.20 -13.92 -13.10
C TYR A 24 15.37 -12.65 -13.96
N GLY A 25 16.16 -12.72 -15.04
CA GLY A 25 16.39 -11.60 -15.96
C GLY A 25 15.22 -11.28 -16.89
N LEU A 26 14.42 -12.28 -17.29
CA LEU A 26 13.28 -12.08 -18.19
C LEU A 26 12.08 -11.49 -17.44
N PHE A 27 11.89 -11.89 -16.18
CA PHE A 27 10.86 -11.33 -15.30
C PHE A 27 11.09 -9.84 -15.04
N GLU A 28 12.31 -9.45 -14.66
CA GLU A 28 12.69 -8.04 -14.49
C GLU A 28 12.54 -7.23 -15.78
N CYS A 29 12.87 -7.83 -16.93
CA CYS A 29 12.70 -7.21 -18.24
C CYS A 29 11.22 -6.95 -18.55
N ILE A 30 10.34 -7.94 -18.38
CA ILE A 30 8.90 -7.80 -18.63
C ILE A 30 8.25 -6.79 -17.67
N ILE A 31 8.63 -6.81 -16.39
CA ILE A 31 8.17 -5.82 -15.40
C ILE A 31 8.62 -4.41 -15.81
N SER A 32 9.87 -4.23 -16.25
CA SER A 32 10.36 -2.93 -16.70
C SER A 32 9.64 -2.38 -17.93
N PHE A 33 9.08 -3.25 -18.77
CA PHE A 33 8.31 -2.88 -19.97
C PHE A 33 6.81 -2.66 -19.70
N LEU A 34 6.23 -3.33 -18.70
CA LEU A 34 4.80 -3.24 -18.38
C LEU A 34 4.47 -2.25 -17.26
N CYS A 35 5.45 -1.91 -16.42
CA CYS A 35 5.21 -1.00 -15.30
C CYS A 35 5.24 0.48 -15.71
N TYR A 36 4.30 1.24 -15.16
CA TYR A 36 4.37 2.70 -15.20
C TYR A 36 5.24 3.21 -14.06
N LYS A 37 6.38 3.81 -14.39
CA LYS A 37 7.30 4.37 -13.39
C LYS A 37 6.84 5.75 -12.96
N MET A 38 6.43 5.87 -11.69
CA MET A 38 6.14 7.15 -11.08
C MET A 38 7.44 7.95 -10.94
N ASN A 39 7.43 9.19 -11.42
CA ASN A 39 8.57 10.09 -11.34
C ASN A 39 8.83 10.52 -9.90
N ASP A 40 7.76 10.81 -9.16
CA ASP A 40 7.83 11.30 -7.79
C ASP A 40 6.53 11.00 -7.00
N SER A 41 6.42 11.60 -5.81
CA SER A 41 5.26 11.43 -4.94
C SER A 41 4.03 12.18 -5.45
N ASP A 42 4.20 13.32 -6.13
CA ASP A 42 3.09 14.14 -6.60
C ASP A 42 2.37 13.43 -7.76
N GLU A 43 3.13 12.83 -8.68
CA GLU A 43 2.56 12.02 -9.75
C GLU A 43 1.77 10.82 -9.21
N LEU A 44 2.27 10.14 -8.16
CA LEU A 44 1.51 9.05 -7.53
C LEU A 44 0.18 9.58 -6.96
N HIS A 45 0.17 10.75 -6.32
CA HIS A 45 -1.08 11.34 -5.81
C HIS A 45 -2.06 11.68 -6.93
N GLU A 46 -1.58 12.18 -8.07
CA GLU A 46 -2.41 12.42 -9.25
C GLU A 46 -2.98 11.13 -9.82
N ALA A 47 -2.14 10.10 -9.96
CA ALA A 47 -2.53 8.79 -10.46
C ALA A 47 -3.60 8.15 -9.56
N VAL A 48 -3.42 8.17 -8.24
CA VAL A 48 -4.41 7.65 -7.29
C VAL A 48 -5.71 8.44 -7.34
N LYS A 49 -5.66 9.79 -7.37
CA LYS A 49 -6.88 10.61 -7.52
C LYS A 49 -7.63 10.28 -8.80
N LEU A 50 -6.91 10.09 -9.90
CA LEU A 50 -7.52 9.71 -11.18
C LEU A 50 -8.12 8.30 -11.09
N TRP A 51 -7.41 7.33 -10.48
CA TRP A 51 -7.91 5.97 -10.28
C TRP A 51 -9.22 5.94 -9.49
N LEU A 52 -9.29 6.70 -8.39
CA LEU A 52 -10.48 6.76 -7.53
C LEU A 52 -11.66 7.50 -8.16
N SER A 53 -11.44 8.32 -9.21
CA SER A 53 -12.48 9.12 -9.86
C SER A 53 -12.91 8.60 -11.23
N ASP A 54 -11.97 8.03 -11.99
CA ASP A 54 -12.17 7.47 -13.33
C ASP A 54 -11.07 6.41 -13.60
N GLU A 55 -11.32 5.20 -13.13
CA GLU A 55 -10.42 4.06 -13.26
C GLU A 55 -10.05 3.78 -14.74
N SER A 56 -10.99 3.97 -15.67
CA SER A 56 -10.74 3.75 -17.10
C SER A 56 -9.74 4.76 -17.66
N LYS A 57 -9.81 6.04 -17.26
CA LYS A 57 -8.80 7.04 -17.62
C LYS A 57 -7.46 6.74 -16.95
N ALA A 58 -7.46 6.32 -15.69
CA ALA A 58 -6.24 5.95 -14.98
C ALA A 58 -5.53 4.78 -15.67
N LYS A 59 -6.25 3.72 -16.04
CA LYS A 59 -5.70 2.57 -16.79
C LYS A 59 -5.08 2.98 -18.12
N ARG A 60 -5.74 3.85 -18.90
CA ARG A 60 -5.18 4.34 -20.17
C ARG A 60 -3.90 5.16 -20.00
N LYS A 61 -3.76 5.90 -18.90
CA LYS A 61 -2.62 6.80 -18.68
C LYS A 61 -1.46 6.11 -17.96
N TYR A 62 -1.76 5.33 -16.93
CA TYR A 62 -0.81 4.78 -15.96
C TYR A 62 -0.78 3.24 -15.95
N GLY A 63 -1.60 2.57 -16.76
CA GLY A 63 -1.82 1.13 -16.63
C GLY A 63 -2.59 0.76 -15.35
N HIS A 64 -2.75 -0.53 -15.11
CA HIS A 64 -3.37 -1.04 -13.89
C HIS A 64 -2.56 -0.67 -12.64
N ILE A 65 -3.22 -0.34 -11.53
CA ILE A 65 -2.57 0.12 -10.28
C ILE A 65 -1.52 -0.84 -9.71
N ILE A 66 -1.71 -2.14 -9.94
CA ILE A 66 -0.78 -3.22 -9.54
C ILE A 66 0.58 -3.12 -10.26
N LEU A 67 0.62 -2.47 -11.43
CA LEU A 67 1.83 -2.32 -12.26
C LEU A 67 2.52 -0.97 -12.04
N TRP A 68 2.08 -0.16 -11.09
CA TRP A 68 2.74 1.12 -10.81
C TRP A 68 4.04 0.88 -10.06
N ASN A 69 5.15 1.35 -10.63
CA ASN A 69 6.45 1.35 -9.97
C ASN A 69 6.60 2.63 -9.13
N THR A 70 6.54 2.47 -7.81
CA THR A 70 6.60 3.54 -6.81
C THR A 70 8.01 3.76 -6.22
N SER A 71 9.06 3.21 -6.82
CA SER A 71 10.45 3.23 -6.29
C SER A 71 11.07 4.63 -6.13
N ASN A 72 10.45 5.67 -6.67
CA ASN A 72 10.86 7.08 -6.48
C ASN A 72 9.97 7.86 -5.49
N VAL A 73 8.95 7.22 -4.94
CA VAL A 73 7.99 7.85 -4.04
C VAL A 73 8.57 7.89 -2.62
N THR A 74 8.50 9.07 -1.99
CA THR A 74 8.93 9.28 -0.60
C THR A 74 7.76 9.67 0.31
N ASN A 75 6.64 10.11 -0.26
CA ASN A 75 5.48 10.56 0.48
C ASN A 75 4.21 9.86 -0.03
N MET A 76 3.57 9.10 0.85
CA MET A 76 2.32 8.39 0.60
C MET A 76 1.16 8.91 1.49
N LYS A 77 1.33 10.10 2.06
CA LYS A 77 0.37 10.72 2.97
C LYS A 77 -0.99 10.93 2.30
N ASN A 78 -2.07 10.51 2.96
CA ASN A 78 -3.45 10.65 2.51
C ASN A 78 -3.82 9.97 1.16
N LEU A 79 -2.96 9.14 0.54
CA LEU A 79 -3.22 8.63 -0.83
C LEU A 79 -4.63 8.04 -1.02
N PHE A 80 -5.08 7.21 -0.09
CA PHE A 80 -6.40 6.58 -0.11
C PHE A 80 -7.32 7.06 1.02
N LYS A 81 -7.07 8.27 1.54
CA LYS A 81 -7.90 8.85 2.59
C LYS A 81 -9.33 9.04 2.08
N ASN A 82 -10.31 8.57 2.85
CA ASN A 82 -11.73 8.55 2.51
C ASN A 82 -12.11 7.67 1.30
N ALA A 83 -11.20 6.85 0.77
CA ALA A 83 -11.49 5.92 -0.33
C ALA A 83 -12.24 4.69 0.19
N LYS A 84 -13.50 4.88 0.62
CA LYS A 84 -14.29 3.87 1.36
C LYS A 84 -14.35 2.51 0.68
N ASN A 85 -14.44 2.50 -0.65
CA ASN A 85 -14.60 1.30 -1.45
C ASN A 85 -13.27 0.76 -2.00
N PHE A 86 -12.15 1.44 -1.77
CA PHE A 86 -10.86 1.02 -2.31
C PHE A 86 -10.38 -0.28 -1.63
N ASN A 87 -10.09 -1.29 -2.45
CA ASN A 87 -9.54 -2.57 -2.02
C ASN A 87 -8.74 -3.24 -3.15
N GLU A 88 -8.12 -2.46 -4.04
CA GLU A 88 -7.28 -2.99 -5.12
C GLU A 88 -5.93 -3.46 -4.59
N ASP A 89 -5.37 -4.52 -5.21
CA ASP A 89 -4.07 -5.05 -4.84
C ASP A 89 -2.94 -4.04 -5.15
N ILE A 90 -2.21 -3.68 -4.10
CA ILE A 90 -1.04 -2.79 -4.10
C ILE A 90 0.10 -3.40 -3.28
N GLY A 91 0.04 -4.71 -2.99
CA GLY A 91 1.04 -5.41 -2.19
C GLY A 91 2.44 -5.38 -2.81
N GLY A 92 2.50 -5.26 -4.15
CA GLY A 92 3.75 -5.17 -4.93
C GLY A 92 4.37 -3.78 -5.04
N TRP A 93 3.80 -2.73 -4.43
CA TRP A 93 4.40 -1.40 -4.47
C TRP A 93 5.73 -1.33 -3.71
N ASP A 94 6.73 -0.69 -4.32
CA ASP A 94 8.01 -0.39 -3.67
C ASP A 94 7.83 0.78 -2.68
N THR A 95 8.02 0.49 -1.40
CA THR A 95 7.91 1.44 -0.29
C THR A 95 9.26 1.77 0.36
N SER A 96 10.37 1.25 -0.19
CA SER A 96 11.72 1.32 0.39
C SER A 96 12.30 2.74 0.53
N LYS A 97 11.69 3.73 -0.14
CA LYS A 97 12.04 5.16 -0.02
C LYS A 97 11.00 5.99 0.72
N VAL A 98 9.88 5.40 1.15
CA VAL A 98 8.77 6.14 1.77
C VAL A 98 9.15 6.58 3.18
N ILE A 99 8.87 7.85 3.47
CA ILE A 99 9.16 8.53 4.73
C ILE A 99 7.84 8.85 5.48
N ASP A 100 6.79 9.22 4.74
CA ASP A 100 5.51 9.63 5.33
C ASP A 100 4.34 8.78 4.80
N MET A 101 3.68 8.03 5.69
CA MET A 101 2.46 7.24 5.44
C MET A 101 1.26 7.78 6.22
N ASN A 102 1.33 9.02 6.71
CA ASN A 102 0.29 9.65 7.50
C ASN A 102 -1.08 9.58 6.81
N GLN A 103 -2.08 9.07 7.51
CA GLN A 103 -3.46 8.98 7.04
C GLN A 103 -3.67 8.24 5.71
N MET A 104 -2.71 7.44 5.22
CA MET A 104 -2.75 6.83 3.89
C MET A 104 -4.07 6.09 3.63
N PHE A 105 -4.57 5.32 4.58
CA PHE A 105 -5.84 4.57 4.50
C PHE A 105 -6.90 5.07 5.48
N CYS A 106 -6.75 6.27 6.03
CA CYS A 106 -7.72 6.81 6.99
C CYS A 106 -9.12 6.89 6.35
N TYR A 107 -10.11 6.23 6.95
CA TYR A 107 -11.47 6.03 6.41
C TYR A 107 -11.59 5.20 5.12
N ALA A 108 -10.55 4.44 4.73
CA ALA A 108 -10.65 3.41 3.69
C ALA A 108 -11.30 2.14 4.29
N ILE A 109 -12.63 2.18 4.42
CA ILE A 109 -13.43 1.18 5.17
C ILE A 109 -13.17 -0.25 4.67
N ASN A 110 -13.15 -0.46 3.36
CA ASN A 110 -13.06 -1.79 2.75
C ASN A 110 -11.63 -2.29 2.53
N PHE A 111 -10.61 -1.47 2.75
CA PHE A 111 -9.23 -1.85 2.44
C PHE A 111 -8.76 -2.98 3.38
N ASN A 112 -8.36 -4.11 2.78
CA ASN A 112 -7.84 -5.28 3.48
C ASN A 112 -6.86 -6.09 2.61
N GLN A 113 -6.11 -5.42 1.74
CA GLN A 113 -5.14 -6.08 0.88
C GLN A 113 -3.82 -6.35 1.60
N ASP A 114 -3.17 -7.44 1.20
CA ASP A 114 -1.91 -7.90 1.78
C ASP A 114 -0.76 -6.94 1.46
N ILE A 115 -0.21 -6.33 2.49
CA ILE A 115 0.89 -5.36 2.43
C ILE A 115 2.06 -5.80 3.32
N ARG A 116 2.15 -7.10 3.63
CA ARG A 116 3.18 -7.66 4.51
C ARG A 116 4.61 -7.47 3.99
N MET A 117 4.75 -7.28 2.68
CA MET A 117 6.04 -7.18 1.97
C MET A 117 6.56 -5.74 1.84
N TRP A 118 5.79 -4.75 2.29
CA TRP A 118 6.25 -3.36 2.27
C TRP A 118 7.47 -3.15 3.17
N ASP A 119 8.46 -2.41 2.66
CA ASP A 119 9.62 -1.95 3.41
C ASP A 119 9.29 -0.63 4.10
N THR A 120 9.11 -0.69 5.42
CA THR A 120 8.84 0.48 6.26
C THR A 120 10.08 1.03 6.97
N SER A 121 11.27 0.53 6.68
CA SER A 121 12.51 0.84 7.41
C SER A 121 12.95 2.31 7.34
N LYS A 122 12.36 3.10 6.44
CA LYS A 122 12.56 4.55 6.32
C LYS A 122 11.38 5.40 6.78
N VAL A 123 10.25 4.79 7.11
CA VAL A 123 9.04 5.51 7.50
C VAL A 123 9.25 6.17 8.85
N ILE A 124 8.94 7.46 8.92
CA ILE A 124 9.03 8.28 10.14
C ILE A 124 7.62 8.51 10.73
N ASN A 125 6.60 8.61 9.88
CA ASN A 125 5.25 9.01 10.29
C ASN A 125 4.19 8.01 9.82
N MET A 126 3.53 7.34 10.78
CA MET A 126 2.41 6.43 10.55
C MET A 126 1.12 6.93 11.23
N LYS A 127 1.07 8.20 11.63
CA LYS A 127 -0.10 8.79 12.29
C LYS A 127 -1.37 8.54 11.48
N LYS A 128 -2.39 7.98 12.14
CA LYS A 128 -3.71 7.70 11.57
C LYS A 128 -3.71 6.83 10.31
N MET A 129 -2.65 6.07 10.03
CA MET A 129 -2.52 5.32 8.76
C MET A 129 -3.74 4.45 8.45
N PHE A 130 -4.29 3.75 9.43
CA PHE A 130 -5.48 2.88 9.33
C PHE A 130 -6.65 3.36 10.20
N CYS A 131 -6.69 4.65 10.55
CA CYS A 131 -7.75 5.20 11.40
C CYS A 131 -9.10 5.05 10.68
N TYR A 132 -10.07 4.39 11.33
CA TYR A 132 -11.37 4.02 10.75
C TYR A 132 -11.33 3.09 9.53
N SER A 133 -10.24 2.36 9.30
CA SER A 133 -10.16 1.28 8.29
C SER A 133 -10.78 0.01 8.86
N ILE A 134 -12.11 -0.07 8.86
CA ILE A 134 -12.90 -1.08 9.56
C ILE A 134 -12.47 -2.51 9.20
N ASN A 135 -12.26 -2.81 7.91
CA ASN A 135 -11.98 -4.17 7.46
C ASN A 135 -10.50 -4.56 7.47
N PHE A 136 -9.59 -3.64 7.76
CA PHE A 136 -8.16 -3.93 7.70
C PHE A 136 -7.74 -4.92 8.80
N ASN A 137 -7.24 -6.09 8.41
CA ASN A 137 -6.80 -7.13 9.32
C ASN A 137 -5.67 -8.02 8.72
N GLN A 138 -4.66 -7.38 8.14
CA GLN A 138 -3.51 -8.09 7.52
C GLN A 138 -2.31 -8.19 8.46
N ASP A 139 -1.53 -9.27 8.33
CA ASP A 139 -0.31 -9.49 9.12
C ASP A 139 0.80 -8.50 8.71
N ILE A 140 1.10 -7.58 9.61
CA ILE A 140 2.13 -6.54 9.47
C ILE A 140 3.22 -6.63 10.54
N ARG A 141 3.35 -7.78 11.20
CA ARG A 141 4.36 -7.99 12.28
C ARG A 141 5.81 -7.80 11.82
N ARG A 142 6.05 -7.92 10.50
CA ARG A 142 7.38 -7.81 9.87
C ARG A 142 7.78 -6.38 9.50
N TRP A 143 6.89 -5.41 9.66
CA TRP A 143 7.24 -4.02 9.41
C TRP A 143 8.32 -3.53 10.37
N ASP A 144 9.37 -2.92 9.81
CA ASP A 144 10.39 -2.21 10.58
C ASP A 144 9.84 -0.86 11.02
N THR A 145 9.71 -0.68 12.33
CA THR A 145 9.18 0.53 12.97
C THR A 145 10.26 1.33 13.71
N SER A 146 11.53 0.92 13.63
CA SER A 146 12.67 1.47 14.39
C SER A 146 12.98 2.95 14.11
N LYS A 147 12.39 3.54 13.06
CA LYS A 147 12.50 4.97 12.72
C LYS A 147 11.21 5.76 12.93
N VAL A 148 10.10 5.09 13.22
CA VAL A 148 8.81 5.75 13.38
C VAL A 148 8.81 6.59 14.65
N THR A 149 8.43 7.86 14.54
CA THR A 149 8.32 8.77 15.67
C THR A 149 6.87 9.04 16.06
N ASN A 150 5.91 8.79 15.16
CA ASN A 150 4.50 9.06 15.39
C ASN A 150 3.60 7.92 14.90
N MET A 151 2.89 7.29 15.84
CA MET A 151 1.88 6.25 15.60
C MET A 151 0.50 6.66 16.15
N SER A 152 0.31 7.93 16.48
CA SER A 152 -0.93 8.41 17.09
C SER A 152 -2.14 8.05 16.21
N TYR A 153 -3.15 7.47 16.82
CA TYR A 153 -4.40 7.04 16.19
C TYR A 153 -4.24 6.05 15.03
N MET A 154 -3.11 5.34 14.90
CA MET A 154 -2.83 4.48 13.74
C MET A 154 -3.95 3.46 13.46
N PHE A 155 -4.48 2.78 14.50
CA PHE A 155 -5.59 1.83 14.42
C PHE A 155 -6.83 2.32 15.18
N TYR A 156 -6.98 3.63 15.38
CA TYR A 156 -8.14 4.19 16.05
C TYR A 156 -9.42 3.82 15.27
N SER A 157 -10.34 3.11 15.93
CA SER A 157 -11.56 2.58 15.31
C SER A 157 -11.35 1.65 14.09
N ALA A 158 -10.19 1.01 13.96
CA ALA A 158 -9.98 -0.11 13.04
C ALA A 158 -10.47 -1.42 13.67
N ILE A 159 -11.79 -1.59 13.72
CA ILE A 159 -12.45 -2.55 14.62
C ILE A 159 -12.08 -4.02 14.38
N ASN A 160 -11.73 -4.41 13.15
CA ASN A 160 -11.37 -5.80 12.84
C ASN A 160 -9.88 -6.09 12.99
N PHE A 161 -9.03 -5.06 13.21
CA PHE A 161 -7.60 -5.26 13.32
C PHE A 161 -7.26 -6.00 14.60
N ASN A 162 -6.69 -7.20 14.46
CA ASN A 162 -6.43 -8.11 15.57
C ASN A 162 -5.08 -8.84 15.47
N LYS A 163 -4.12 -8.26 14.75
CA LYS A 163 -2.81 -8.86 14.52
C LYS A 163 -1.79 -8.50 15.58
N ASP A 164 -0.87 -9.44 15.80
CA ASP A 164 0.26 -9.26 16.69
C ASP A 164 1.22 -8.20 16.11
N ILE A 165 1.49 -7.19 16.93
CA ILE A 165 2.43 -6.10 16.66
C ILE A 165 3.44 -5.93 17.81
N SER A 166 3.55 -6.94 18.69
CA SER A 166 4.46 -6.93 19.84
C SER A 166 5.94 -6.89 19.44
N SER A 167 6.27 -7.29 18.20
CA SER A 167 7.62 -7.25 17.62
C SER A 167 8.07 -5.85 17.17
N TRP A 168 7.19 -4.85 17.18
CA TRP A 168 7.52 -3.51 16.69
C TRP A 168 8.49 -2.78 17.63
N ASP A 169 9.55 -2.21 17.06
CA ASP A 169 10.47 -1.33 17.78
C ASP A 169 9.83 0.04 17.94
N THR A 170 9.49 0.36 19.18
CA THR A 170 8.80 1.58 19.55
C THR A 170 9.69 2.59 20.28
N SER A 171 11.00 2.32 20.36
CA SER A 171 11.98 3.10 21.12
C SER A 171 12.09 4.57 20.69
N LYS A 172 11.78 4.89 19.43
CA LYS A 172 11.78 6.27 18.89
C LYS A 172 10.40 6.93 18.83
N VAL A 173 9.34 6.21 19.19
CA VAL A 173 7.98 6.75 19.10
C VAL A 173 7.76 7.75 20.22
N THR A 174 7.53 9.01 19.86
CA THR A 174 7.25 10.10 20.82
C THR A 174 5.75 10.32 21.00
N ASN A 175 4.90 9.75 20.13
CA ASN A 175 3.45 9.87 20.23
C ASN A 175 2.71 8.60 19.78
N MET A 176 2.08 7.92 20.76
CA MET A 176 1.20 6.76 20.58
C MET A 176 -0.25 7.02 21.01
N ARG A 177 -0.66 8.29 21.12
CA ARG A 177 -2.00 8.63 21.60
C ARG A 177 -3.07 7.86 20.82
N SER A 178 -3.88 7.07 21.54
CA SER A 178 -4.98 6.30 20.98
C SER A 178 -4.58 5.40 19.80
N MET A 179 -3.35 4.87 19.80
CA MET A 179 -2.82 4.01 18.73
C MET A 179 -3.71 2.79 18.47
N VAL A 180 -4.19 2.15 19.54
CA VAL A 180 -5.19 1.08 19.53
C VAL A 180 -6.34 1.47 20.47
N THR A 181 -7.60 1.30 20.05
CA THR A 181 -8.78 1.61 20.88
C THR A 181 -9.56 0.39 21.34
N SER A 182 -9.38 -0.75 20.69
CA SER A 182 -9.96 -2.04 21.07
C SER A 182 -8.89 -2.91 21.71
N ALA A 183 -8.50 -2.57 22.93
CA ALA A 183 -7.65 -3.42 23.78
C ALA A 183 -8.43 -4.65 24.28
N ASN A 184 -8.93 -5.48 23.36
CA ASN A 184 -9.55 -6.77 23.68
C ASN A 184 -8.63 -7.98 23.49
N MET A 185 -7.33 -7.78 23.19
CA MET A 185 -6.35 -8.87 23.19
C MET A 185 -4.95 -8.38 23.57
N PHE A 186 -4.71 -8.26 24.86
CA PHE A 186 -3.37 -8.38 25.44
C PHE A 186 -3.51 -9.12 26.77
N TYR A 187 -3.53 -10.45 26.71
CA TYR A 187 -3.18 -11.37 27.80
C TYR A 187 -2.56 -12.62 27.20
#